data_AF-A0A150UGM5-F1
#
_entry.id   AF-A0A150UGM5-F1
#
_cell.length_a   1.000
_cell.length_b   1.000
_cell.length_c   1.000
_cell.angle_alpha   90.00
_cell.angle_beta   90.00
_cell.angle_gamma   90.00
#
_symmetry.space_group_name_H-M   'P 1'
#
loop_
_entity.id
_entity.type
_entity.pdbx_description
1 polymer ?
#
loop_
_entity_poly.entity_id
_entity_poly.type
_entity_poly.pdbx_seq_one_letter_code
_entity_poly.pdbx_strand_id
1 'polypeptide(L)'
;MSTDAIVDETLRDLASELADGSKIARYRDSTRNRIMMHAVCHAGGAGVFQGLSWDYFLADVELEARAARRKMRDMTVGSICDTIDVLPPAAIIRLDAALLVYFTPRSPENEAQVDWLLQGQDAATVKRMRQRRHAVHAAEAVAAKQEEARRAAAAPDEMLLSQYWPCPHAAISTGPEDFLPWIKLQTPDTWHIIVEGWDYNSMQRDDVIEWILDQPSCDLGTAAQYFFTAAIGLADSDPEKLSPGSRRKWHLMKCVADNWQRGLYRQNQLQHSLQPSDMTYYDELAAQRQAEGRPLPFEVPGPAARKFGGRLADSPYVYEHFHLRLGFNVWKRQRPPECGKDFPRCCDT
;
A
#
# COMPACT_ATOMS: atom_id res chain seq x y z
N MET A 1 4.08 -31.44 50.69
CA MET A 1 5.14 -30.40 50.78
C MET A 1 4.44 -29.07 51.02
N SER A 2 4.89 -28.28 52.00
CA SER A 2 4.30 -26.96 52.28
C SER A 2 4.59 -26.02 51.12
N THR A 3 3.61 -25.20 50.73
CA THR A 3 3.75 -24.11 49.75
C THR A 3 4.93 -23.20 50.06
N ASP A 4 5.26 -23.03 51.34
CA ASP A 4 6.39 -22.20 51.79
C ASP A 4 7.76 -22.81 51.45
N ALA A 5 7.87 -24.13 51.37
CA ALA A 5 9.12 -24.81 51.02
C ALA A 5 9.42 -24.74 49.50
N ILE A 6 8.37 -24.72 48.67
CA ILE A 6 8.49 -24.58 47.20
C ILE A 6 8.87 -23.14 46.82
N VAL A 7 8.37 -22.15 47.56
CA VAL A 7 8.73 -20.74 47.38
C VAL A 7 10.20 -20.49 47.75
N ASP A 8 10.71 -21.11 48.81
CA ASP A 8 12.12 -20.93 49.25
C ASP A 8 13.14 -21.58 48.29
N GLU A 9 12.79 -22.70 47.68
CA GLU A 9 13.62 -23.39 46.67
C GLU A 9 13.63 -22.63 45.33
N THR A 10 12.47 -22.11 44.91
CA THR A 10 12.34 -21.29 43.70
C THR A 10 13.10 -19.96 43.82
N LEU A 11 13.07 -19.32 44.99
CA LEU A 11 13.82 -18.09 45.25
C LEU A 11 15.33 -18.33 45.29
N ARG A 12 15.80 -19.52 45.71
CA ARG A 12 17.21 -19.93 45.59
C ARG A 12 17.63 -20.18 44.15
N ASP A 13 16.78 -20.82 43.35
CA ASP A 13 17.07 -21.03 41.93
C ASP A 13 17.10 -19.70 41.17
N LEU A 14 16.18 -18.77 41.44
CA LEU A 14 16.23 -17.42 40.87
C LEU A 14 17.49 -16.65 41.32
N ALA A 15 17.88 -16.78 42.58
CA ALA A 15 19.10 -16.16 43.10
C ALA A 15 20.38 -16.79 42.50
N SER A 16 20.37 -18.10 42.25
CA SER A 16 21.42 -18.82 41.53
C SER A 16 21.49 -18.43 40.05
N GLU A 17 20.33 -18.23 39.42
CA GLU A 17 20.22 -17.73 38.04
C GLU A 17 20.69 -16.29 37.89
N LEU A 18 20.41 -15.43 38.87
CA LEU A 18 20.88 -14.05 38.93
C LEU A 18 22.40 -13.95 39.21
N ALA A 19 22.99 -14.96 39.85
CA ALA A 19 24.42 -15.02 40.14
C ALA A 19 25.27 -15.53 38.95
N ASP A 20 24.66 -16.25 38.00
CA ASP A 20 25.31 -16.73 36.78
C ASP A 20 25.19 -15.70 35.63
N GLY A 21 26.21 -14.85 35.49
CA GLY A 21 26.27 -13.83 34.45
C GLY A 21 26.13 -14.35 33.01
N SER A 22 26.39 -15.64 32.77
CA SER A 22 26.23 -16.24 31.44
C SER A 22 24.76 -16.45 31.06
N LYS A 23 23.86 -16.67 32.04
CA LYS A 23 22.42 -16.82 31.81
C LYS A 23 21.76 -15.48 31.51
N ILE A 24 22.12 -14.42 32.22
CA ILE A 24 21.58 -13.07 31.99
C ILE A 24 21.94 -12.55 30.59
N ALA A 25 23.16 -12.84 30.10
CA ALA A 25 23.53 -12.53 28.73
C ALA A 25 22.58 -13.18 27.71
N ARG A 26 22.17 -14.45 27.93
CA ARG A 26 21.21 -15.14 27.04
C ARG A 26 19.82 -14.49 27.05
N TYR A 27 19.30 -14.08 28.20
CA TYR A 27 18.00 -13.39 28.25
C TYR A 27 18.04 -12.03 27.54
N ARG A 28 19.14 -11.29 27.71
CA ARG A 28 19.36 -10.02 27.02
C ARG A 28 19.41 -10.23 25.50
N ASP A 29 20.20 -11.20 25.05
CA ASP A 29 20.30 -11.55 23.63
C ASP A 29 18.95 -12.05 23.07
N SER A 30 18.21 -12.87 23.82
CA SER A 30 16.86 -13.33 23.47
C SER A 30 15.92 -12.14 23.25
N THR A 31 15.84 -11.24 24.24
CA THR A 31 14.97 -10.06 24.21
C THR A 31 15.32 -9.17 23.02
N ARG A 32 16.61 -8.86 22.84
CA ARG A 32 17.11 -8.05 21.72
C ARG A 32 16.81 -8.71 20.37
N ASN A 33 17.11 -9.99 20.23
CA ASN A 33 16.91 -10.71 18.97
C ASN A 33 15.43 -10.73 18.58
N ARG A 34 14.50 -10.90 19.53
CA ARG A 34 13.06 -10.82 19.25
C ARG A 34 12.65 -9.44 18.73
N ILE A 35 13.11 -8.37 19.37
CA ILE A 35 12.84 -6.99 18.95
C ILE A 35 13.38 -6.75 17.53
N MET A 36 14.64 -7.14 17.29
CA MET A 36 15.29 -7.00 15.98
C MET A 36 14.58 -7.82 14.89
N MET A 37 14.22 -9.07 15.17
CA MET A 37 13.54 -9.94 14.21
C MET A 37 12.18 -9.36 13.81
N HIS A 38 11.40 -8.86 14.77
CA HIS A 38 10.14 -8.18 14.46
C HIS A 38 10.35 -6.93 13.61
N ALA A 39 11.37 -6.12 13.90
CA ALA A 39 11.70 -4.94 13.12
C ALA A 39 12.06 -5.25 11.66
N VAL A 40 12.86 -6.29 11.44
CA VAL A 40 13.25 -6.73 10.10
C VAL A 40 12.04 -7.24 9.31
N CYS A 41 11.17 -8.03 9.94
CA CYS A 41 9.99 -8.59 9.28
C CYS A 41 8.94 -7.53 8.87
N HIS A 42 8.96 -6.33 9.45
CA HIS A 42 7.93 -5.29 9.24
C HIS A 42 8.46 -4.02 8.56
N ALA A 43 9.69 -4.02 8.04
CA ALA A 43 10.32 -2.84 7.42
C ALA A 43 9.63 -2.33 6.13
N GLY A 44 8.53 -2.94 5.69
CA GLY A 44 7.85 -2.70 4.41
C GLY A 44 6.68 -1.70 4.39
N GLY A 45 6.38 -0.96 5.47
CA GLY A 45 5.45 0.19 5.40
C GLY A 45 4.51 0.42 6.56
N ALA A 46 4.45 -0.50 7.54
CA ALA A 46 3.77 -0.27 8.81
C ALA A 46 4.85 -0.03 9.90
N GLY A 47 4.62 0.88 10.84
CA GLY A 47 5.59 1.18 11.90
C GLY A 47 6.07 -0.10 12.59
N VAL A 48 7.37 -0.15 12.91
CA VAL A 48 8.07 -1.36 13.42
C VAL A 48 7.42 -1.97 14.68
N PHE A 49 6.79 -1.15 15.51
CA PHE A 49 6.11 -1.58 16.74
C PHE A 49 4.65 -1.13 16.69
N GLN A 50 3.76 -1.99 16.20
CA GLN A 50 2.33 -1.72 16.12
C GLN A 50 1.52 -2.75 16.89
N GLY A 51 0.43 -2.28 17.51
CA GLY A 51 -0.52 -3.12 18.23
C GLY A 51 -0.28 -3.16 19.74
N LEU A 52 -1.33 -3.59 20.45
CA LEU A 52 -1.42 -3.46 21.89
C LEU A 52 -0.33 -4.24 22.67
N SER A 53 0.16 -5.35 22.11
CA SER A 53 1.27 -6.12 22.69
C SER A 53 2.57 -5.32 22.72
N TRP A 54 2.84 -4.55 21.65
CA TRP A 54 4.00 -3.67 21.58
C TRP A 54 3.83 -2.46 22.48
N ASP A 55 2.66 -1.83 22.52
CA ASP A 55 2.39 -0.71 23.43
C ASP A 55 2.66 -1.09 24.88
N TYR A 56 2.20 -2.28 25.30
CA TYR A 56 2.44 -2.78 26.64
C TYR A 56 3.88 -3.17 26.91
N PHE A 57 4.56 -3.81 25.95
CA PHE A 57 5.97 -4.16 26.12
C PHE A 57 6.85 -2.92 26.22
N LEU A 58 6.64 -1.93 25.35
CA LEU A 58 7.38 -0.67 25.36
C LEU A 58 7.12 0.12 26.65
N ALA A 59 5.89 0.11 27.16
CA ALA A 59 5.59 0.67 28.48
C ALA A 59 6.31 -0.05 29.63
N ASP A 60 6.55 -1.36 29.54
CA ASP A 60 7.38 -2.09 30.51
C ASP A 60 8.87 -1.73 30.35
N VAL A 61 9.39 -1.57 29.13
CA VAL A 61 10.77 -1.08 28.90
C VAL A 61 10.99 0.30 29.53
N GLU A 62 10.06 1.23 29.32
CA GLU A 62 10.10 2.56 29.93
C GLU A 62 10.05 2.51 31.45
N LEU A 63 9.19 1.65 32.00
CA LEU A 63 9.05 1.46 33.44
C LEU A 63 10.37 0.96 34.05
N GLU A 64 11.00 -0.04 33.44
CA GLU A 64 12.28 -0.59 33.90
C GLU A 64 13.43 0.42 33.74
N ALA A 65 13.47 1.15 32.62
CA ALA A 65 14.45 2.21 32.39
C ALA A 65 14.35 3.31 33.46
N ARG A 66 13.12 3.75 33.77
CA ARG A 66 12.87 4.74 34.83
C ARG A 66 13.29 4.23 36.20
N ALA A 67 12.96 2.98 36.54
CA ALA A 67 13.35 2.36 37.81
C ALA A 67 14.89 2.27 37.94
N ALA A 68 15.59 1.96 36.84
CA ALA A 68 17.04 1.91 36.77
C ALA A 68 17.71 3.29 36.59
N ARG A 69 16.94 4.38 36.56
CA ARG A 69 17.42 5.75 36.27
C ARG A 69 18.21 5.85 34.96
N ARG A 70 17.82 5.05 33.96
CA ARG A 70 18.35 5.08 32.60
C ARG A 70 17.46 5.96 31.73
N LYS A 71 18.07 6.85 30.95
CA LYS A 71 17.34 7.69 29.99
C LYS A 71 17.28 6.96 28.64
N MET A 72 16.07 6.62 28.21
CA MET A 72 15.82 6.16 26.84
C MET A 72 15.85 7.37 25.90
N ARG A 73 16.51 7.25 24.74
CA ARG A 73 16.75 8.37 23.83
C ARG A 73 15.50 8.69 23.01
N ASP A 74 14.97 7.66 22.36
CA ASP A 74 13.77 7.67 21.53
C ASP A 74 13.15 6.25 21.46
N MET A 75 12.10 6.09 20.65
CA MET A 75 11.40 4.82 20.43
C MET A 75 11.95 4.03 19.23
N THR A 76 13.19 4.31 18.79
CA THR A 76 13.81 3.51 17.74
C THR A 76 14.24 2.15 18.27
N VAL A 77 14.30 1.17 17.36
CA VAL A 77 14.80 -0.18 17.65
C VAL A 77 16.18 -0.13 18.33
N GLY A 78 17.07 0.72 17.82
CA GLY A 78 18.41 0.91 18.38
C GLY A 78 18.36 1.42 19.82
N SER A 79 17.61 2.49 20.08
CA SER A 79 17.46 3.06 21.43
C SER A 79 16.88 2.07 22.45
N ILE A 80 15.91 1.25 22.03
CA ILE A 80 15.32 0.21 22.89
C ILE A 80 16.36 -0.87 23.21
N CYS A 81 17.07 -1.39 22.20
CA CYS A 81 18.12 -2.39 22.39
C CYS A 81 19.26 -1.87 23.29
N ASP A 82 19.74 -0.65 23.04
CA ASP A 82 20.77 -0.01 23.87
C ASP A 82 20.33 0.16 25.32
N THR A 83 19.03 0.47 25.53
CA THR A 83 18.45 0.59 26.87
C THR A 83 18.45 -0.77 27.56
N ILE A 84 18.03 -1.82 26.87
CA ILE A 84 18.03 -3.20 27.38
C ILE A 84 19.46 -3.65 27.77
N ASP A 85 20.48 -3.24 27.02
CA ASP A 85 21.86 -3.63 27.32
C ASP A 85 22.37 -3.11 28.68
N VAL A 86 21.84 -1.98 29.16
CA VAL A 86 22.28 -1.32 30.40
C VAL A 86 21.35 -1.52 31.59
N LEU A 87 20.26 -2.29 31.41
CA LEU A 87 19.30 -2.61 32.47
C LEU A 87 19.85 -3.68 33.45
N PRO A 88 19.44 -3.63 34.72
CA PRO A 88 19.84 -4.62 35.72
C PRO A 88 19.25 -6.01 35.40
N PRO A 89 19.91 -7.12 35.84
CA PRO A 89 19.47 -8.48 35.57
C PRO A 89 17.98 -8.76 35.81
N ALA A 90 17.44 -8.28 36.94
CA ALA A 90 16.04 -8.49 37.29
C ALA A 90 15.05 -7.82 36.29
N ALA A 91 15.44 -6.69 35.70
CA ALA A 91 14.64 -6.03 34.67
C ALA A 91 14.65 -6.83 33.36
N ILE A 92 15.80 -7.41 32.99
CA ILE A 92 15.93 -8.25 31.79
C ILE A 92 15.00 -9.46 31.88
N ILE A 93 14.98 -10.15 33.02
CA ILE A 93 14.10 -11.32 33.23
C ILE A 93 12.62 -10.90 33.10
N ARG A 94 12.24 -9.76 33.68
CA ARG A 94 10.87 -9.23 33.54
C ARG A 94 10.50 -8.88 32.11
N LEU A 95 11.41 -8.28 31.35
CA LEU A 95 11.16 -7.91 29.95
C LEU A 95 11.08 -9.13 29.03
N ASP A 96 11.91 -10.16 29.24
CA ASP A 96 11.81 -11.42 28.49
C ASP A 96 10.48 -12.12 28.80
N ALA A 97 10.06 -12.16 30.08
CA ALA A 97 8.74 -12.65 30.46
C ALA A 97 7.59 -11.84 29.84
N ALA A 98 7.68 -10.50 29.82
CA ALA A 98 6.71 -9.63 29.15
C ALA A 98 6.57 -9.96 27.66
N LEU A 99 7.69 -10.09 26.94
CA LEU A 99 7.68 -10.50 25.53
C LEU A 99 6.99 -11.84 25.34
N LEU A 100 7.33 -12.83 26.17
CA LEU A 100 6.73 -14.15 26.06
C LEU A 100 5.23 -14.12 26.37
N VAL A 101 4.80 -13.35 27.37
CA VAL A 101 3.40 -13.28 27.79
C VAL A 101 2.53 -12.49 26.80
N TYR A 102 3.03 -11.40 26.23
CA TYR A 102 2.25 -10.55 25.31
C TYR A 102 2.25 -11.03 23.86
N PHE A 103 3.27 -11.79 23.44
CA PHE A 103 3.46 -12.17 22.03
C PHE A 103 3.38 -13.67 21.76
N THR A 104 3.11 -14.53 22.75
CA THR A 104 2.93 -15.97 22.47
C THR A 104 1.49 -16.24 22.05
N PRO A 105 1.24 -16.57 20.76
CA PRO A 105 -0.08 -16.94 20.29
C PRO A 105 -0.16 -18.47 20.37
N ARG A 106 -0.73 -18.99 21.47
CA ARG A 106 -1.11 -20.39 21.49
C ARG A 106 -2.53 -20.48 22.00
N SER A 107 -3.44 -20.63 21.04
CA SER A 107 -4.73 -21.25 21.31
C SER A 107 -4.50 -22.77 21.48
N PRO A 108 -5.12 -23.41 22.48
CA PRO A 108 -5.87 -22.81 23.57
C PRO A 108 -4.97 -22.18 24.65
N GLU A 109 -5.54 -21.24 25.42
CA GLU A 109 -4.89 -20.57 26.56
C GLU A 109 -4.24 -21.59 27.50
N ASN A 110 -2.92 -21.68 27.46
CA ASN A 110 -2.18 -22.49 28.42
C ASN A 110 -1.80 -21.61 29.62
N GLU A 111 -2.73 -21.42 30.55
CA GLU A 111 -2.47 -20.68 31.78
C GLU A 111 -1.30 -21.26 32.59
N ALA A 112 -1.07 -22.58 32.52
CA ALA A 112 0.09 -23.21 33.15
C ALA A 112 1.42 -22.76 32.52
N GLN A 113 1.44 -22.47 31.21
CA GLN A 113 2.62 -21.86 30.57
C GLN A 113 2.81 -20.42 31.04
N VAL A 114 1.73 -19.65 31.21
CA VAL A 114 1.82 -18.28 31.75
C VAL A 114 2.29 -18.29 33.21
N ASP A 115 1.80 -19.23 34.02
CA ASP A 115 2.26 -19.45 35.40
C ASP A 115 3.77 -19.72 35.43
N TRP A 116 4.25 -20.61 34.55
CA TRP A 116 5.67 -20.92 34.43
C TRP A 116 6.51 -19.72 34.00
N LEU A 117 6.05 -18.94 33.00
CA LEU A 117 6.72 -17.73 32.53
C LEU A 117 6.79 -16.62 33.60
N LEU A 118 5.82 -16.60 34.51
CA LEU A 118 5.71 -15.61 35.57
C LEU A 118 6.29 -16.10 36.91
N GLN A 119 6.86 -17.31 36.94
CA GLN A 119 7.52 -17.85 38.12
C GLN A 119 8.67 -16.93 38.56
N GLY A 120 8.73 -16.62 39.86
CA GLY A 120 9.76 -15.73 40.41
C GLY A 120 9.47 -14.22 40.30
N GLN A 121 8.34 -13.82 39.69
CA GLN A 121 7.91 -12.43 39.64
C GLN A 121 7.12 -12.02 40.87
N ASP A 122 7.18 -10.74 41.24
CA ASP A 122 6.37 -10.20 42.33
C ASP A 122 4.88 -10.15 41.94
N ALA A 123 4.00 -10.21 42.94
CA ALA A 123 2.56 -10.27 42.74
C ALA A 123 1.98 -9.10 41.91
N ALA A 124 2.58 -7.89 42.00
CA ALA A 124 2.12 -6.74 41.24
C ALA A 124 2.51 -6.86 39.75
N THR A 125 3.72 -7.35 39.46
CA THR A 125 4.16 -7.66 38.10
C THR A 125 3.32 -8.77 37.47
N VAL A 126 3.09 -9.88 38.19
CA VAL A 126 2.23 -10.98 37.72
C VAL A 126 0.84 -10.47 37.36
N LYS A 127 0.21 -9.70 38.26
CA LYS A 127 -1.12 -9.14 38.04
C LYS A 127 -1.15 -8.23 36.81
N ARG A 128 -0.16 -7.34 36.67
CA ARG A 128 -0.08 -6.39 35.53
C ARG A 128 0.05 -7.13 34.20
N MET A 129 0.98 -8.09 34.10
CA MET A 129 1.22 -8.84 32.87
C MET A 129 -0.01 -9.67 32.45
N ARG A 130 -0.72 -10.28 33.41
CA ARG A 130 -1.97 -10.99 33.13
C ARG A 130 -3.07 -10.06 32.60
N GLN A 131 -3.29 -8.93 33.26
CA GLN A 131 -4.28 -7.95 32.81
C GLN A 131 -4.00 -7.47 31.38
N ARG A 132 -2.73 -7.18 31.08
CA ARG A 132 -2.29 -6.77 29.74
C ARG A 132 -2.46 -7.88 28.71
N ARG A 133 -2.09 -9.12 29.03
CA ARG A 133 -2.33 -10.28 28.17
C ARG A 133 -3.82 -10.48 27.86
N HIS A 134 -4.70 -10.41 28.85
CA HIS A 134 -6.15 -10.52 28.59
C HIS A 134 -6.66 -9.38 27.71
N ALA A 135 -6.14 -8.15 27.88
CA ALA A 135 -6.48 -7.04 27.01
C ALA A 135 -5.99 -7.24 25.56
N VAL A 136 -4.78 -7.79 25.37
CA VAL A 136 -4.26 -8.19 24.05
C VAL A 136 -5.19 -9.22 23.40
N HIS A 137 -5.51 -10.32 24.09
CA HIS A 137 -6.40 -11.36 23.55
C HIS A 137 -7.79 -10.82 23.23
N ALA A 138 -8.34 -9.94 24.05
CA ALA A 138 -9.62 -9.29 23.79
C ALA A 138 -9.57 -8.42 22.51
N ALA A 139 -8.49 -7.64 22.34
CA ALA A 139 -8.30 -6.82 21.15
C ALA A 139 -8.12 -7.67 19.88
N GLU A 140 -7.32 -8.74 19.95
CA GLU A 140 -7.14 -9.69 18.85
C GLU A 140 -8.45 -10.41 18.48
N ALA A 141 -9.26 -10.82 19.47
CA ALA A 141 -10.56 -11.43 19.22
C ALA A 141 -11.55 -10.46 18.55
N VAL A 142 -11.53 -9.18 18.92
CA VAL A 142 -12.34 -8.14 18.24
C VAL A 142 -11.86 -7.95 16.81
N ALA A 143 -10.55 -7.83 16.58
CA ALA A 143 -9.98 -7.67 15.25
C ALA A 143 -10.29 -8.88 14.35
N ALA A 144 -10.18 -10.10 14.89
CA ALA A 144 -10.53 -11.33 14.18
C ALA A 144 -12.00 -11.36 13.78
N LYS A 145 -12.92 -10.97 14.68
CA LYS A 145 -14.36 -10.87 14.36
C LYS A 145 -14.65 -9.80 13.31
N GLN A 146 -13.96 -8.66 13.37
CA GLN A 146 -14.11 -7.60 12.37
C GLN A 146 -13.62 -8.07 11.00
N GLU A 147 -12.48 -8.76 10.93
CA GLU A 147 -11.95 -9.33 9.70
C GLU A 147 -12.86 -10.44 9.16
N GLU A 148 -13.38 -11.32 10.01
CA GLU A 148 -14.38 -12.33 9.63
C GLU A 148 -15.64 -11.67 9.06
N ALA A 149 -16.16 -10.63 9.73
CA ALA A 149 -17.31 -9.87 9.25
C ALA A 149 -17.01 -9.17 7.91
N ARG A 150 -15.81 -8.62 7.74
CA ARG A 150 -15.36 -7.99 6.48
C ARG A 150 -15.28 -9.03 5.36
N ARG A 151 -14.70 -10.21 5.62
CA ARG A 151 -14.64 -11.33 4.67
C ARG A 151 -16.04 -11.83 4.32
N ALA A 152 -16.91 -12.01 5.31
CA ALA A 152 -18.29 -12.43 5.08
C ALA A 152 -19.08 -11.39 4.25
N ALA A 153 -18.86 -10.09 4.49
CA ALA A 153 -19.46 -9.02 3.70
C ALA A 153 -18.91 -8.95 2.26
N ALA A 154 -17.63 -9.29 2.06
CA ALA A 154 -16.98 -9.31 0.75
C ALA A 154 -17.21 -10.61 -0.05
N ALA A 155 -17.55 -11.73 0.61
CA ALA A 155 -17.68 -13.04 -0.03
C ALA A 155 -18.66 -13.08 -1.22
N PRO A 156 -19.83 -12.40 -1.19
CA PRO A 156 -20.70 -12.32 -2.36
C PRO A 156 -20.01 -11.67 -3.56
N ASP A 157 -19.24 -10.60 -3.34
CA ASP A 157 -18.55 -9.87 -4.40
C ASP A 157 -17.35 -10.65 -4.93
N GLU A 158 -16.63 -11.37 -4.06
CA GLU A 158 -15.53 -12.26 -4.46
C GLU A 158 -16.03 -13.40 -5.36
N MET A 159 -17.16 -14.02 -5.01
CA MET A 159 -17.80 -15.02 -5.88
C MET A 159 -18.18 -14.42 -7.24
N LEU A 160 -18.67 -13.18 -7.27
CA LEU A 160 -19.02 -12.49 -8.51
C LEU A 160 -17.80 -12.06 -9.33
N LEU A 161 -16.71 -11.68 -8.68
CA LEU A 161 -15.45 -11.36 -9.35
C LEU A 161 -14.92 -12.57 -10.13
N SER A 162 -15.05 -13.78 -9.56
CA SER A 162 -14.66 -15.01 -10.29
C SER A 162 -15.49 -15.27 -11.55
N GLN A 163 -16.72 -14.73 -11.63
CA GLN A 163 -17.57 -14.77 -12.83
C GLN A 163 -17.28 -13.60 -13.78
N TYR A 164 -16.96 -12.43 -13.24
CA TYR A 164 -16.66 -11.21 -13.99
C TYR A 164 -15.40 -11.33 -14.85
N TRP A 165 -14.34 -11.90 -14.30
CA TRP A 165 -13.05 -12.02 -14.99
C TRP A 165 -13.13 -12.84 -16.30
N PRO A 166 -13.73 -14.04 -16.33
CA PRO A 166 -13.84 -14.79 -17.57
C PRO A 166 -14.98 -14.33 -18.50
N CYS A 167 -15.83 -13.39 -18.10
CA CYS A 167 -17.02 -12.98 -18.87
C CYS A 167 -16.64 -12.21 -20.16
N PRO A 168 -16.97 -12.73 -21.37
CA PRO A 168 -16.72 -12.03 -22.63
C PRO A 168 -17.48 -10.70 -22.76
N HIS A 169 -18.72 -10.60 -22.27
CA HIS A 169 -19.47 -9.33 -22.31
C HIS A 169 -18.87 -8.23 -21.39
N ALA A 170 -18.12 -8.62 -20.36
CA ALA A 170 -17.39 -7.66 -19.55
C ALA A 170 -16.15 -7.13 -20.28
N ALA A 171 -15.56 -7.93 -21.16
CA ALA A 171 -14.44 -7.51 -22.00
C ALA A 171 -14.95 -6.73 -23.21
N ILE A 172 -14.48 -5.50 -23.39
CA ILE A 172 -14.72 -4.78 -24.64
C ILE A 172 -13.69 -5.29 -25.63
N SER A 173 -14.02 -6.43 -26.24
CA SER A 173 -13.25 -7.02 -27.32
C SER A 173 -13.52 -6.25 -28.60
N THR A 174 -12.84 -5.14 -28.76
CA THR A 174 -12.80 -4.45 -30.05
C THR A 174 -11.42 -4.65 -30.64
N GLY A 175 -11.35 -5.41 -31.72
CA GLY A 175 -10.22 -5.27 -32.65
C GLY A 175 -10.07 -3.79 -33.06
N PRO A 176 -8.90 -3.39 -33.59
CA PRO A 176 -8.64 -2.00 -33.97
C PRO A 176 -9.73 -1.40 -34.87
N GLU A 177 -10.35 -2.22 -35.72
CA GLU A 177 -11.35 -1.83 -36.72
C GLU A 177 -12.68 -1.35 -36.08
N ASP A 178 -13.15 -2.01 -35.02
CA ASP A 178 -14.43 -1.67 -34.36
C ASP A 178 -14.26 -0.66 -33.21
N PHE A 179 -13.04 -0.47 -32.72
CA PHE A 179 -12.79 0.36 -31.55
C PHE A 179 -12.98 1.85 -31.84
N LEU A 180 -12.52 2.33 -32.99
CA LEU A 180 -12.64 3.74 -33.37
C LEU A 180 -14.09 4.18 -33.63
N PRO A 181 -14.96 3.39 -34.30
CA PRO A 181 -16.40 3.69 -34.34
C PRO A 181 -17.04 3.71 -32.95
N TRP A 182 -16.68 2.76 -32.07
CA TRP A 182 -17.25 2.68 -30.73
C TRP A 182 -16.85 3.86 -29.83
N ILE A 183 -15.58 4.27 -29.84
CA ILE A 183 -15.06 5.35 -28.98
C ILE A 183 -15.70 6.70 -29.31
N LYS A 184 -16.07 6.91 -30.58
CA LYS A 184 -16.77 8.11 -31.05
C LYS A 184 -18.14 8.31 -30.42
N LEU A 185 -18.74 7.25 -29.88
CA LEU A 185 -20.03 7.30 -29.20
C LEU A 185 -19.89 7.49 -27.68
N GLN A 186 -18.66 7.54 -27.16
CA GLN A 186 -18.39 7.61 -25.72
C GLN A 186 -18.22 9.05 -25.22
N THR A 187 -18.28 9.20 -23.90
CA THR A 187 -18.10 10.49 -23.21
C THR A 187 -16.62 10.82 -22.96
N PRO A 188 -16.28 12.09 -22.68
CA PRO A 188 -14.93 12.49 -22.28
C PRO A 188 -14.39 11.72 -21.06
N ASP A 189 -15.27 11.30 -20.14
CA ASP A 189 -14.91 10.48 -18.98
C ASP A 189 -14.40 9.09 -19.40
N THR A 190 -15.09 8.43 -20.35
CA THR A 190 -14.60 7.16 -20.92
C THR A 190 -13.29 7.34 -21.69
N TRP A 191 -13.15 8.45 -22.42
CA TRP A 191 -11.91 8.77 -23.12
C TRP A 191 -10.74 8.93 -22.14
N HIS A 192 -10.99 9.56 -20.99
CA HIS A 192 -10.00 9.70 -19.93
C HIS A 192 -9.51 8.36 -19.41
N ILE A 193 -10.42 7.44 -19.08
CA ILE A 193 -10.06 6.07 -18.62
C ILE A 193 -9.16 5.36 -19.64
N ILE A 194 -9.44 5.53 -20.93
CA ILE A 194 -8.66 4.89 -22.00
C ILE A 194 -7.27 5.49 -22.11
N VAL A 195 -7.15 6.82 -22.04
CA VAL A 195 -5.85 7.52 -22.10
C VAL A 195 -5.02 7.23 -20.85
N GLU A 196 -5.64 7.20 -19.67
CA GLU A 196 -4.99 6.92 -18.39
C GLU A 196 -4.45 5.48 -18.34
N GLY A 197 -5.28 4.50 -18.71
CA GLY A 197 -4.90 3.09 -18.69
C GLY A 197 -4.04 2.65 -19.88
N TRP A 198 -3.83 3.52 -20.86
CA TRP A 198 -3.25 3.15 -22.14
C TRP A 198 -1.91 2.43 -22.02
N ASP A 199 -1.74 1.32 -22.75
CA ASP A 199 -0.41 0.76 -22.97
C ASP A 199 0.34 1.61 -24.01
N TYR A 200 1.09 2.59 -23.50
CA TYR A 200 1.96 3.48 -24.28
C TYR A 200 3.09 2.74 -25.02
N ASN A 201 3.22 1.42 -24.94
CA ASN A 201 4.16 0.61 -25.73
C ASN A 201 3.50 -0.15 -26.89
N SER A 202 2.18 -0.25 -26.93
CA SER A 202 1.47 -0.88 -28.05
C SER A 202 1.43 0.03 -29.29
N MET A 203 1.50 -0.57 -30.48
CA MET A 203 1.31 0.13 -31.77
C MET A 203 -0.14 0.09 -32.27
N GLN A 204 -0.97 -0.80 -31.71
CA GLN A 204 -2.18 -1.26 -32.41
C GLN A 204 -3.38 -0.31 -32.32
N ARG A 205 -3.26 0.84 -31.63
CA ARG A 205 -4.41 1.70 -31.36
C ARG A 205 -4.10 3.20 -31.23
N ASP A 206 -2.90 3.65 -31.63
CA ASP A 206 -2.51 5.06 -31.53
C ASP A 206 -3.52 6.00 -32.24
N ASP A 207 -4.20 5.52 -33.29
CA ASP A 207 -5.27 6.23 -34.00
C ASP A 207 -6.45 6.64 -33.09
N VAL A 208 -6.75 5.85 -32.06
CA VAL A 208 -7.82 6.17 -31.10
C VAL A 208 -7.41 7.29 -30.17
N ILE A 209 -6.18 7.25 -29.67
CA ILE A 209 -5.66 8.30 -28.80
C ILE A 209 -5.51 9.61 -29.57
N GLU A 210 -5.00 9.53 -30.80
CA GLU A 210 -4.93 10.68 -31.70
C GLU A 210 -6.32 11.29 -31.94
N TRP A 211 -7.32 10.45 -32.24
CA TRP A 211 -8.69 10.93 -32.42
C TRP A 211 -9.24 11.60 -31.16
N ILE A 212 -9.09 10.98 -29.97
CA ILE A 212 -9.55 11.55 -28.69
C ILE A 212 -8.92 12.93 -28.46
N LEU A 213 -7.60 13.05 -28.64
CA LEU A 213 -6.85 14.27 -28.32
C LEU A 213 -7.07 15.42 -29.31
N ASP A 214 -7.68 15.14 -30.47
CA ASP A 214 -8.10 16.15 -31.44
C ASP A 214 -9.56 16.62 -31.21
N GLN A 215 -10.32 15.98 -30.32
CA GLN A 215 -11.71 16.39 -30.08
C GLN A 215 -11.79 17.69 -29.27
N PRO A 216 -12.64 18.67 -29.67
CA PRO A 216 -12.87 19.89 -28.90
C PRO A 216 -13.47 19.67 -27.50
N SER A 217 -14.12 18.53 -27.29
CA SER A 217 -14.66 18.10 -25.99
C SER A 217 -13.68 17.30 -25.15
N CYS A 218 -12.44 17.09 -25.60
CA CYS A 218 -11.41 16.46 -24.79
C CYS A 218 -11.07 17.36 -23.59
N ASP A 219 -11.06 16.77 -22.40
CA ASP A 219 -10.72 17.47 -21.17
C ASP A 219 -9.21 17.71 -21.07
N LEU A 220 -8.83 18.86 -20.52
CA LEU A 220 -7.44 19.22 -20.34
C LEU A 220 -6.69 18.23 -19.45
N GLY A 221 -7.34 17.67 -18.42
CA GLY A 221 -6.75 16.63 -17.59
C GLY A 221 -6.38 15.38 -18.40
N THR A 222 -7.22 14.99 -19.36
CA THR A 222 -6.96 13.88 -20.28
C THR A 222 -5.78 14.18 -21.21
N ALA A 223 -5.75 15.37 -21.82
CA ALA A 223 -4.66 15.78 -22.68
C ALA A 223 -3.32 15.87 -21.92
N ALA A 224 -3.35 16.41 -20.70
CA ALA A 224 -2.18 16.49 -19.84
C ALA A 224 -1.66 15.10 -19.44
N GLN A 225 -2.55 14.18 -19.06
CA GLN A 225 -2.19 12.78 -18.77
C GLN A 225 -1.35 12.19 -19.91
N TYR A 226 -1.85 12.27 -21.16
CA TYR A 226 -1.09 11.78 -22.31
C TYR A 226 0.24 12.52 -22.50
N PHE A 227 0.21 13.85 -22.48
CA PHE A 227 1.37 14.68 -22.77
C PHE A 227 2.53 14.39 -21.83
N PHE A 228 2.31 14.45 -20.52
CA PHE A 228 3.39 14.26 -19.55
C PHE A 228 3.88 12.82 -19.51
N THR A 229 3.00 11.83 -19.66
CA THR A 229 3.44 10.42 -19.76
C THR A 229 4.34 10.20 -20.99
N ALA A 230 3.97 10.75 -22.15
CA ALA A 230 4.81 10.66 -23.35
C ALA A 230 6.11 11.46 -23.22
N ALA A 231 6.06 12.65 -22.60
CA ALA A 231 7.19 13.56 -22.48
C ALA A 231 8.35 12.98 -21.68
N ILE A 232 8.07 12.19 -20.62
CA ILE A 232 9.11 11.55 -19.80
C ILE A 232 10.11 10.76 -20.65
N GLY A 233 9.62 10.02 -21.65
CA GLY A 233 10.46 9.18 -22.51
C GLY A 233 10.86 9.81 -23.84
N LEU A 234 10.11 10.80 -24.34
CA LEU A 234 10.23 11.23 -25.73
C LEU A 234 10.59 12.71 -25.91
N ALA A 235 10.38 13.59 -24.92
CA ALA A 235 10.54 15.03 -25.13
C ALA A 235 11.96 15.43 -25.59
N ASP A 236 12.99 14.78 -25.06
CA ASP A 236 14.39 15.05 -25.42
C ASP A 236 14.85 14.34 -26.72
N SER A 237 14.03 13.47 -27.28
CA SER A 237 14.42 12.66 -28.43
C SER A 237 14.40 13.43 -29.74
N ASP A 238 15.33 13.10 -30.62
CA ASP A 238 15.33 13.51 -32.02
C ASP A 238 14.32 12.63 -32.81
N PRO A 239 13.19 13.18 -33.29
CA PRO A 239 12.11 12.39 -33.89
C PRO A 239 12.57 11.59 -35.12
N GLU A 240 13.58 12.07 -35.85
CA GLU A 240 14.10 11.36 -37.03
C GLU A 240 14.84 10.06 -36.64
N LYS A 241 15.38 10.00 -35.42
CA LYS A 241 16.09 8.81 -34.89
C LYS A 241 15.18 7.84 -34.14
N LEU A 242 13.94 8.23 -33.86
CA LEU A 242 12.97 7.39 -33.19
C LEU A 242 12.48 6.25 -34.09
N SER A 243 12.12 5.12 -33.47
CA SER A 243 11.35 4.06 -34.14
C SER A 243 10.02 4.62 -34.66
N PRO A 244 9.40 4.03 -35.69
CA PRO A 244 8.13 4.53 -36.23
C PRO A 244 7.04 4.77 -35.18
N GLY A 245 6.89 3.85 -34.21
CA GLY A 245 5.91 3.99 -33.12
C GLY A 245 6.25 5.11 -32.14
N SER A 246 7.51 5.21 -31.71
CA SER A 246 7.95 6.30 -30.83
C SER A 246 7.88 7.66 -31.52
N ARG A 247 8.19 7.72 -32.82
CA ARG A 247 8.07 8.94 -33.63
C ARG A 247 6.61 9.40 -33.72
N ARG A 248 5.67 8.48 -33.94
CA ARG A 248 4.23 8.79 -33.94
C ARG A 248 3.79 9.39 -32.60
N LYS A 249 4.19 8.79 -31.48
CA LYS A 249 3.90 9.30 -30.12
C LYS A 249 4.51 10.67 -29.86
N TRP A 250 5.74 10.90 -30.34
CA TRP A 250 6.39 12.19 -30.28
C TRP A 250 5.60 13.26 -31.05
N HIS A 251 5.15 12.95 -32.27
CA HIS A 251 4.32 13.87 -33.05
C HIS A 251 2.97 14.13 -32.37
N LEU A 252 2.33 13.11 -31.81
CA LEU A 252 1.08 13.28 -31.09
C LEU A 252 1.24 14.13 -29.83
N MET A 253 2.31 13.94 -29.06
CA MET A 253 2.68 14.81 -27.94
C MET A 253 2.85 16.26 -28.38
N LYS A 254 3.55 16.51 -29.51
CA LYS A 254 3.64 17.85 -30.10
C LYS A 254 2.27 18.42 -30.46
N CYS A 255 1.42 17.63 -31.13
CA CYS A 255 0.06 18.04 -31.47
C CYS A 255 -0.77 18.41 -30.23
N VAL A 256 -0.63 17.68 -29.13
CA VAL A 256 -1.29 18.02 -27.86
C VAL A 256 -0.83 19.38 -27.34
N ALA A 257 0.47 19.66 -27.35
CA ALA A 257 0.98 20.97 -26.94
C ALA A 257 0.45 22.10 -27.84
N ASP A 258 0.48 21.92 -29.16
CA ASP A 258 -0.05 22.89 -30.13
C ASP A 258 -1.57 23.12 -29.90
N ASN A 259 -2.32 22.03 -29.64
CA ASN A 259 -3.75 22.06 -29.33
C ASN A 259 -4.06 22.79 -28.02
N TRP A 260 -3.20 22.61 -27.02
CA TRP A 260 -3.31 23.29 -25.75
C TRP A 260 -3.06 24.79 -25.92
N GLN A 261 -1.99 25.17 -26.61
CA GLN A 261 -1.66 26.59 -26.86
C GLN A 261 -2.77 27.33 -27.62
N ARG A 262 -3.38 26.69 -28.63
CA ARG A 262 -4.49 27.28 -29.39
C ARG A 262 -5.84 27.26 -28.65
N GLY A 263 -5.89 26.73 -27.42
CA GLY A 263 -7.09 26.71 -26.58
C GLY A 263 -8.16 25.71 -27.02
N LEU A 264 -7.76 24.57 -27.60
CA LEU A 264 -8.69 23.51 -27.99
C LEU A 264 -9.35 22.87 -26.75
N TYR A 265 -8.57 22.58 -25.71
CA TYR A 265 -9.01 21.92 -24.49
C TYR A 265 -9.73 22.91 -23.55
N ARG A 266 -11.02 23.12 -23.81
CA ARG A 266 -11.85 24.08 -23.06
C ARG A 266 -12.37 23.53 -21.73
N GLN A 267 -12.47 22.21 -21.61
CA GLN A 267 -12.89 21.53 -20.39
C GLN A 267 -11.66 21.25 -19.53
N ASN A 268 -11.81 21.35 -18.21
CA ASN A 268 -10.75 21.12 -17.24
C ASN A 268 -11.35 20.67 -15.91
N GLN A 269 -12.01 19.54 -15.94
CA GLN A 269 -12.71 18.96 -14.80
C GLN A 269 -12.01 17.72 -14.28
N LEU A 270 -11.37 16.95 -15.16
CA LEU A 270 -10.87 15.63 -14.84
C LEU A 270 -9.51 15.69 -14.13
N GLN A 271 -9.38 14.87 -13.10
CA GLN A 271 -8.13 14.62 -12.41
C GLN A 271 -7.29 13.64 -13.24
N HIS A 272 -6.01 13.94 -13.44
CA HIS A 272 -5.04 13.00 -14.02
C HIS A 272 -4.34 12.17 -12.91
N SER A 273 -3.71 11.06 -13.30
CA SER A 273 -2.93 10.19 -12.40
C SER A 273 -1.43 10.49 -12.35
N LEU A 274 -0.97 11.50 -13.09
CA LEU A 274 0.43 11.95 -13.04
C LEU A 274 0.85 12.34 -11.62
N GLN A 275 2.05 11.91 -11.25
CA GLN A 275 2.67 12.34 -10.00
C GLN A 275 3.25 13.76 -10.17
N PRO A 276 3.33 14.56 -9.09
CA PRO A 276 3.99 15.87 -9.15
C PRO A 276 5.41 15.80 -9.73
N SER A 277 6.16 14.73 -9.43
CA SER A 277 7.51 14.49 -9.95
C SER A 277 7.57 14.36 -11.48
N ASP A 278 6.53 13.82 -12.12
CA ASP A 278 6.49 13.63 -13.58
C ASP A 278 6.45 14.98 -14.29
N MET A 279 5.65 15.89 -13.76
CA MET A 279 5.54 17.25 -14.26
C MET A 279 6.80 18.06 -13.99
N THR A 280 7.37 17.93 -12.78
CA THR A 280 8.64 18.60 -12.43
C THR A 280 9.78 18.15 -13.33
N TYR A 281 9.88 16.84 -13.63
CA TYR A 281 10.89 16.31 -14.55
C TYR A 281 10.79 16.96 -15.94
N TYR A 282 9.56 17.09 -16.49
CA TYR A 282 9.37 17.79 -17.76
C TYR A 282 9.83 19.25 -17.69
N ASP A 283 9.49 19.97 -16.61
CA ASP A 283 9.85 21.38 -16.45
C ASP A 283 11.37 21.58 -16.39
N GLU A 284 12.06 20.70 -15.66
CA GLU A 284 13.53 20.69 -15.57
C GLU A 284 14.16 20.42 -16.94
N LEU A 285 13.66 19.42 -17.67
CA LEU A 285 14.12 19.10 -19.02
C LEU A 285 13.92 20.28 -19.98
N ALA A 286 12.73 20.90 -19.96
CA ALA A 286 12.42 22.05 -20.81
C ALA A 286 13.35 23.23 -20.49
N ALA A 287 13.58 23.54 -19.21
CA ALA A 287 14.48 24.59 -18.77
C ALA A 287 15.94 24.30 -19.16
N GLN A 288 16.40 23.05 -19.01
CA GLN A 288 17.73 22.63 -19.44
C GLN A 288 17.92 22.84 -20.95
N ARG A 289 16.98 22.36 -21.76
CA ARG A 289 17.00 22.52 -23.23
C ARG A 289 17.03 23.98 -23.65
N GLN A 290 16.25 24.84 -22.98
CA GLN A 290 16.28 26.28 -23.19
C GLN A 290 17.67 26.87 -22.87
N ALA A 291 18.28 26.50 -21.75
CA ALA A 291 19.59 26.98 -21.34
C ALA A 291 20.72 26.55 -22.29
N GLU A 292 20.59 25.39 -22.90
CA GLU A 292 21.51 24.87 -23.93
C GLU A 292 21.30 25.50 -25.32
N GLY A 293 20.35 26.43 -25.47
CA GLY A 293 20.02 27.05 -26.75
C GLY A 293 19.32 26.10 -27.73
N ARG A 294 18.73 25.00 -27.22
CA ARG A 294 18.05 23.96 -28.00
C ARG A 294 16.64 23.70 -27.45
N PRO A 295 15.77 24.72 -27.43
CA PRO A 295 14.43 24.60 -26.83
C PRO A 295 13.62 23.46 -27.46
N LEU A 296 12.67 22.93 -26.69
CA LEU A 296 11.71 21.97 -27.22
C LEU A 296 10.90 22.64 -28.36
N PRO A 297 10.51 21.89 -29.41
CA PRO A 297 9.81 22.46 -30.56
C PRO A 297 8.31 22.70 -30.31
N PHE A 298 7.90 22.71 -29.05
CA PHE A 298 6.54 22.92 -28.56
C PHE A 298 6.62 23.48 -27.14
N GLU A 299 5.59 24.21 -26.70
CA GLU A 299 5.50 24.69 -25.33
C GLU A 299 4.12 24.37 -24.75
N VAL A 300 4.08 24.07 -23.46
CA VAL A 300 2.84 24.00 -22.68
C VAL A 300 2.85 25.09 -21.61
N PRO A 301 1.70 25.47 -21.03
CA PRO A 301 1.69 26.45 -19.95
C PRO A 301 2.65 26.08 -18.82
N GLY A 302 3.37 27.07 -18.29
CA GLY A 302 4.31 26.85 -17.19
C GLY A 302 3.64 26.38 -15.90
N PRO A 303 4.43 25.95 -14.89
CA PRO A 303 3.91 25.36 -13.65
C PRO A 303 2.80 26.18 -12.96
N ALA A 304 2.96 27.51 -12.92
CA ALA A 304 2.00 28.40 -12.27
C ALA A 304 0.65 28.53 -13.03
N ALA A 305 0.66 28.27 -14.34
CA ALA A 305 -0.51 28.36 -15.20
C ALA A 305 -1.22 27.00 -15.37
N ARG A 306 -0.54 25.88 -15.10
CA ARG A 306 -1.13 24.54 -15.09
C ARG A 306 -1.99 24.35 -13.84
N LYS A 307 -3.30 24.42 -14.03
CA LYS A 307 -4.30 24.04 -13.02
C LYS A 307 -5.16 22.97 -13.63
N PHE A 308 -5.28 21.83 -12.98
CA PHE A 308 -6.12 20.73 -13.45
C PHE A 308 -7.36 20.59 -12.58
N GLY A 309 -8.41 20.03 -13.16
CA GLY A 309 -9.59 19.64 -12.40
C GLY A 309 -9.28 18.53 -11.39
N GLY A 310 -10.20 18.34 -10.44
CA GLY A 310 -10.08 17.34 -9.38
C GLY A 310 -11.19 16.29 -9.41
N ARG A 311 -12.03 16.27 -10.46
CA ARG A 311 -13.13 15.31 -10.58
C ARG A 311 -12.60 14.00 -11.14
N LEU A 312 -12.93 12.89 -10.49
CA LEU A 312 -12.68 11.56 -11.08
C LEU A 312 -13.58 11.34 -12.30
N ALA A 313 -13.08 10.59 -13.28
CA ALA A 313 -13.89 10.18 -14.42
C ALA A 313 -15.04 9.26 -13.97
N ASP A 314 -16.27 9.59 -14.38
CA ASP A 314 -17.47 8.79 -14.20
C ASP A 314 -17.75 8.03 -15.50
N SER A 315 -17.06 6.91 -15.65
CA SER A 315 -17.16 6.02 -16.80
C SER A 315 -17.73 4.67 -16.36
N PRO A 316 -18.65 4.07 -17.12
CA PRO A 316 -19.08 2.70 -16.85
C PRO A 316 -17.99 1.68 -17.17
N TYR A 317 -16.89 2.11 -17.79
CA TYR A 317 -15.77 1.30 -18.24
C TYR A 317 -14.53 1.57 -17.39
N VAL A 318 -13.71 0.53 -17.24
CA VAL A 318 -12.41 0.56 -16.56
C VAL A 318 -11.36 -0.04 -17.47
N TYR A 319 -10.11 0.40 -17.32
CA TYR A 319 -8.98 -0.21 -18.01
C TYR A 319 -8.15 -1.01 -17.01
N GLU A 320 -8.27 -2.34 -17.07
CA GLU A 320 -7.65 -3.26 -16.12
C GLU A 320 -6.94 -4.39 -16.86
N HIS A 321 -5.75 -4.78 -16.40
CA HIS A 321 -4.94 -5.83 -17.02
C HIS A 321 -4.74 -5.64 -18.54
N PHE A 322 -4.49 -4.39 -18.98
CA PHE A 322 -4.32 -4.04 -20.40
C PHE A 322 -5.57 -4.23 -21.29
N HIS A 323 -6.74 -4.36 -20.67
CA HIS A 323 -8.00 -4.53 -21.37
C HIS A 323 -9.03 -3.50 -20.91
N LEU A 324 -9.72 -2.90 -21.87
CA LEU A 324 -10.91 -2.11 -21.58
C LEU A 324 -12.07 -3.05 -21.24
N ARG A 325 -12.72 -2.80 -20.11
CA ARG A 325 -13.79 -3.63 -19.58
C ARG A 325 -14.96 -2.79 -19.11
N LEU A 326 -16.15 -3.37 -19.08
CA LEU A 326 -17.25 -2.85 -18.28
C LEU A 326 -16.86 -2.95 -16.80
N GLY A 327 -16.95 -1.86 -16.05
CA GLY A 327 -16.58 -1.83 -14.63
C GLY A 327 -17.40 -2.84 -13.82
N PHE A 328 -16.78 -3.50 -12.84
CA PHE A 328 -17.41 -4.60 -12.08
C PHE A 328 -18.79 -4.24 -11.51
N ASN A 329 -18.94 -3.05 -10.94
CA ASN A 329 -20.22 -2.60 -10.39
C ASN A 329 -21.30 -2.35 -11.45
N VAL A 330 -20.90 -1.94 -12.65
CA VAL A 330 -21.83 -1.75 -13.77
C VAL A 330 -22.25 -3.11 -14.33
N TRP A 331 -21.27 -3.99 -14.57
CA TRP A 331 -21.52 -5.38 -14.96
C TRP A 331 -22.43 -6.09 -13.95
N LYS A 332 -22.15 -5.96 -12.65
CA LYS A 332 -22.95 -6.56 -11.57
C LYS A 332 -24.40 -6.11 -11.56
N ARG A 333 -24.68 -4.85 -11.95
CA ARG A 333 -26.05 -4.31 -12.05
C ARG A 333 -26.78 -4.74 -13.33
N GLN A 334 -26.03 -4.94 -14.43
CA GLN A 334 -26.59 -5.28 -15.73
C GLN A 334 -26.68 -6.79 -15.96
N ARG A 335 -25.95 -7.60 -15.18
CA ARG A 335 -25.96 -9.06 -15.34
C ARG A 335 -27.37 -9.62 -15.10
N PRO A 336 -27.84 -10.58 -15.91
CA PRO A 336 -29.08 -11.28 -15.64
C PRO A 336 -29.05 -11.98 -14.26
N PRO A 337 -30.18 -12.05 -13.53
CA PRO A 337 -30.26 -12.74 -12.23
C PRO A 337 -29.80 -14.21 -12.27
N GLU A 338 -29.91 -14.84 -13.44
CA GLU A 338 -29.62 -16.27 -13.64
C GLU A 338 -28.18 -16.54 -14.12
N CYS A 339 -27.35 -15.50 -14.29
CA CYS A 339 -26.01 -15.57 -14.87
C CYS A 339 -25.00 -16.45 -14.09
N GLY A 340 -25.33 -16.87 -12.86
CA GLY A 340 -24.44 -17.61 -11.96
C GLY A 340 -24.77 -19.08 -11.70
N LYS A 341 -25.84 -19.65 -12.28
CA LYS A 341 -26.20 -21.06 -12.04
C LYS A 341 -25.58 -22.03 -13.04
N ASP A 342 -25.45 -21.61 -14.31
CA ASP A 342 -24.92 -22.44 -15.39
C ASP A 342 -23.90 -21.64 -16.24
N PHE A 343 -22.67 -21.49 -15.74
CA PHE A 343 -21.57 -20.98 -16.56
C PHE A 343 -21.20 -22.06 -17.61
N PRO A 344 -21.13 -21.78 -18.93
CA PRO A 344 -20.96 -20.47 -19.59
C PRO A 344 -22.19 -19.96 -20.39
N ARG A 345 -23.41 -20.48 -20.18
CA ARG A 345 -24.57 -20.20 -21.06
C ARG A 345 -25.06 -18.74 -21.08
N CYS A 346 -24.59 -17.91 -20.15
CA CYS A 346 -25.05 -16.54 -20.01
C CYS A 346 -24.15 -15.53 -20.76
N CYS A 347 -23.21 -16.03 -21.57
CA CYS A 347 -22.29 -15.22 -22.37
C CYS A 347 -22.46 -15.39 -23.89
N ASP A 348 -23.54 -16.04 -24.33
CA ASP A 348 -23.88 -16.12 -25.75
C ASP A 348 -24.94 -15.05 -26.07
N THR A 349 -24.51 -13.90 -26.60
CA THR A 349 -25.27 -13.12 -27.61
C THR A 349 -24.35 -12.22 -28.41
#